data_AF-A0A366I6Z8-F1
#
_entry.id   AF-A0A366I6Z8-F1
#
_cell.length_a   1.000
_cell.length_b   1.000
_cell.length_c   1.000
_cell.angle_alpha   90.00
_cell.angle_beta   90.00
_cell.angle_gamma   90.00
#
_symmetry.space_group_name_H-M   'P 1'
#
loop_
_entity.id
_entity.type
_entity.pdbx_description
1 polymer ?
#
loop_
_entity_poly.entity_id
_entity_poly.type
_entity_poly.pdbx_seq_one_letter_code
_entity_poly.pdbx_strand_id
1 'polypeptide(L)' 'MSTGAWFEPGFGRQQWHPVEQSGNANVLTLDIGTSPLTQGPNAMSCLVDVVRV' A
#
# COMPACT_ATOMS: atom_id res chain seq x y z
N MET A 1 9.63 -5.11 -1.96
CA MET A 1 8.76 -5.36 -3.12
C MET A 1 8.47 -4.02 -3.77
N SER A 2 8.83 -3.81 -5.04
CA SER A 2 8.40 -2.61 -5.78
C SER A 2 7.07 -2.92 -6.48
N THR A 3 6.05 -2.10 -6.24
CA THR A 3 4.71 -2.24 -6.84
C THR A 3 4.55 -1.52 -8.18
N GLY A 4 5.62 -0.90 -8.69
CA GLY A 4 5.62 -0.17 -9.96
C GLY A 4 5.02 1.24 -9.89
N ALA A 5 4.32 1.58 -8.81
CA ALA A 5 3.79 2.91 -8.54
C ALA A 5 4.38 3.49 -7.24
N TRP A 6 4.70 4.78 -7.26
CA TRP A 6 5.11 5.52 -6.06
C TRP A 6 3.88 6.01 -5.30
N PHE A 7 3.99 6.07 -3.96
CA PHE A 7 2.96 6.68 -3.14
C PHE A 7 2.85 8.18 -3.45
N GLU A 8 1.67 8.67 -3.85
CA GLU A 8 1.41 10.10 -4.11
C GLU A 8 0.37 10.66 -3.12
N PRO A 9 0.82 11.22 -1.99
CA PRO A 9 -0.05 11.86 -1.02
C PRO A 9 -0.34 13.35 -1.29
N GLY A 10 0.23 13.96 -2.33
CA GLY A 10 0.16 15.40 -2.57
C GLY A 10 1.32 16.12 -1.91
N PHE A 11 2.55 15.64 -2.13
CA PHE A 11 3.75 16.24 -1.53
C PHE A 11 3.81 17.76 -1.77
N GLY A 12 4.10 18.53 -0.72
CA GLY A 12 4.20 20.00 -0.78
C GLY A 12 2.85 20.75 -0.71
N ARG A 13 1.72 20.06 -0.59
CA ARG A 13 0.41 20.69 -0.35
C ARG A 13 0.16 20.88 1.15
N GLN A 14 -0.70 21.84 1.49
CA GLN A 14 -1.14 22.04 2.88
C GLN A 14 -1.98 20.88 3.42
N GLN A 15 -2.64 20.13 2.54
CA GLN A 15 -3.46 18.97 2.88
C GLN A 15 -3.08 17.77 2.02
N TRP A 16 -3.08 16.59 2.63
CA TRP A 16 -2.83 15.32 1.97
C TRP A 16 -4.02 14.94 1.08
N HIS A 17 -3.77 14.19 0.02
CA HIS A 17 -4.83 13.53 -0.73
C HIS A 17 -5.60 12.57 0.19
N PRO A 18 -6.93 12.53 0.10
CA PRO A 18 -7.74 11.64 0.93
C PRO A 18 -7.54 10.17 0.59
N VAL A 19 -7.14 9.87 -0.65
CA VAL A 19 -6.81 8.52 -1.14
C VAL A 19 -5.54 8.60 -1.99
N GLU A 20 -4.83 7.48 -2.08
CA GLU A 20 -3.65 7.34 -2.95
C GLU A 20 -4.06 7.53 -4.44
N GLN A 21 -3.21 8.21 -5.22
CA GLN A 21 -3.55 8.65 -6.59
C GLN A 21 -2.81 7.90 -7.71
N SER A 22 -1.65 7.29 -7.44
CA SER A 22 -0.76 6.69 -8.45
C SER A 22 -0.96 5.19 -8.66
N GLY A 23 -1.81 4.53 -7.88
CA GLY A 23 -2.07 3.09 -7.94
C GLY A 23 -1.09 2.24 -7.14
N ASN A 24 -0.54 2.76 -6.03
CA ASN A 24 0.37 1.98 -5.19
C ASN A 24 -0.39 0.97 -4.33
N ALA A 25 -0.44 -0.29 -4.77
CA ALA A 25 -1.13 -1.38 -4.06
C ALA A 25 -0.63 -1.63 -2.62
N ASN A 26 0.62 -1.28 -2.29
CA ASN A 26 1.16 -1.49 -0.94
C ASN A 26 0.44 -0.64 0.13
N VAL A 27 -0.31 0.40 -0.25
CA VAL A 27 -1.10 1.16 0.74
C VAL A 27 -2.25 0.35 1.36
N LEU A 28 -2.59 -0.78 0.74
CA LEU A 28 -3.63 -1.70 1.22
C LEU A 28 -3.03 -2.90 1.96
N THR A 29 -1.73 -3.17 1.81
CA THR A 29 -1.10 -4.37 2.36
C THR A 29 -0.76 -4.19 3.84
N LEU A 30 -0.98 -5.24 4.64
CA LEU A 30 -0.62 -5.24 6.05
C LEU A 30 0.88 -5.48 6.23
N ASP A 31 1.56 -4.60 6.96
CA ASP A 31 2.99 -4.70 7.26
C ASP A 31 3.25 -5.59 8.48
N ILE A 32 3.31 -6.91 8.26
CA ILE A 32 3.69 -7.89 9.28
C ILE A 32 4.67 -8.92 8.71
N GLY A 33 5.56 -9.42 9.57
CA GLY A 33 6.48 -10.49 9.22
C GLY A 33 5.74 -11.80 8.89
N THR A 34 6.25 -12.58 7.95
CA THR A 34 5.67 -13.87 7.55
C THR A 34 5.55 -14.88 8.70
N SER A 35 6.52 -14.89 9.62
CA SER A 35 6.55 -15.77 10.80
C SER A 35 7.63 -15.34 11.79
N PRO A 36 7.60 -15.82 13.05
CA PRO A 36 8.69 -15.64 14.01
C PRO A 36 10.06 -16.09 13.50
N LEU A 37 10.10 -17.07 12.59
CA LEU A 37 11.34 -17.65 12.08
C LEU A 37 12.05 -16.77 11.05
N THR A 38 11.32 -16.28 10.03
CA THR A 38 11.93 -15.66 8.85
C THR A 38 11.70 -14.16 8.72
N GLN A 39 10.67 -13.59 9.39
CA GLN A 39 10.34 -12.15 9.36
C GLN A 39 10.38 -11.53 7.95
N GLY A 40 9.97 -12.31 6.94
CA GLY A 40 9.94 -11.88 5.55
C GLY A 40 8.72 -11.00 5.27
N PRO A 41 8.68 -10.34 4.09
CA PRO A 41 7.53 -9.58 3.65
C PRO A 41 6.35 -10.48 3.27
N ASN A 42 5.13 -10.05 3.57
CA ASN A 42 3.88 -10.76 3.25
C ASN A 42 2.96 -9.98 2.27
N ALA A 43 3.45 -8.89 1.66
CA ALA A 43 2.65 -7.95 0.85
C ALA A 43 1.90 -8.57 -0.35
N MET A 44 2.24 -9.79 -0.79
CA MET A 44 1.56 -10.48 -1.91
C MET A 44 0.26 -11.18 -1.50
N SER A 45 -0.15 -11.05 -0.24
CA SER A 45 -1.43 -11.57 0.26
C SER A 45 -2.17 -10.46 0.99
N CYS A 46 -3.27 -9.99 0.41
CA CYS A 46 -4.12 -8.95 0.98
C CYS A 46 -5.56 -9.22 0.55
N LEU A 47 -6.50 -9.19 1.50
CA LEU A 47 -7.93 -9.24 1.21
C LEU A 47 -8.44 -7.82 1.02
N VAL A 48 -9.14 -7.59 -0.08
CA VAL A 48 -9.71 -6.28 -0.43
C VAL A 48 -11.15 -6.44 -0.88
N ASP A 49 -11.92 -5.38 -0.75
CA ASP A 49 -13.20 -5.20 -1.42
C ASP A 49 -13.06 -4.11 -2.49
N VAL A 50 -13.81 -4.22 -3.58
CA VAL A 50 -13.69 -3.33 -4.73
C VAL A 50 -15.07 -2.82 -5.15
N VAL A 51 -15.18 -1.50 -5.24
CA VAL A 51 -16.36 -0.81 -5.74
C VAL A 51 -16.02 -0.01 -6.97
N ARG A 52 -17.03 0.21 -7.83
CA ARG A 52 -16.91 1.18 -8.91
C ARG A 52 -17.11 2.59 -8.36
N VAL A 53 -16.17 3.47 -8.67
CA VAL A 53 -16.19 4.89 -8.30
C VAL A 53 -16.90 5.73 -9.36
#